data_AF-A0A527XAT4-F1
#
_entry.id   AF-A0A527XAT4-F1
#
_cell.length_a   1.000
_cell.length_b   1.000
_cell.length_c   1.000
_cell.angle_alpha   90.00
_cell.angle_beta   90.00
_cell.angle_gamma   90.00
#
_symmetry.space_group_name_H-M   'P 1'
#
loop_
_entity.id
_entity.type
_entity.pdbx_description
1 polymer ?
#
loop_
_entity_poly.entity_id
_entity_poly.type
_entity_poly.pdbx_seq_one_letter_code
_entity_poly.pdbx_strand_id
1 'polypeptide(L)' 'VQLMQQLPQERLQIGTGAIAMIERALALTIDYVKERKAFGKAVIDFQNTQFKLAELKTEATIGRVFYNDC' A
#
# COMPACT_ATOMS: atom_id res chain seq x y z
N VAL A 1 -29.57 -12.60 -14.63
CA VAL A 1 -28.47 -11.67 -14.32
C VAL A 1 -27.42 -11.82 -15.41
N GLN A 2 -27.06 -10.73 -16.09
CA GLN A 2 -26.12 -10.76 -17.22
C GLN A 2 -24.73 -10.35 -16.74
N LEU A 3 -23.67 -10.98 -17.25
CA LEU A 3 -22.27 -10.82 -16.79
C LEU A 3 -21.85 -9.35 -16.61
N MET A 4 -22.18 -8.49 -17.57
CA MET A 4 -21.79 -7.07 -17.55
C MET A 4 -22.35 -6.29 -16.35
N GLN A 5 -23.44 -6.76 -15.75
CA GLN A 5 -24.04 -6.14 -14.55
C GLN A 5 -23.30 -6.50 -13.26
N GLN A 6 -22.51 -7.59 -13.24
CA GLN A 6 -21.75 -8.03 -12.05
C GLN A 6 -20.34 -7.44 -12.00
N LEU A 7 -19.77 -7.05 -13.16
CA LEU A 7 -18.41 -6.53 -13.26
C LEU A 7 -18.08 -5.34 -12.32
N PRO A 8 -18.98 -4.37 -12.06
CA PRO A 8 -18.69 -3.30 -11.11
C PRO A 8 -18.46 -3.82 -9.68
N GLN A 9 -19.26 -4.80 -9.24
CA GLN A 9 -19.11 -5.42 -7.93
C GLN A 9 -17.80 -6.22 -7.84
N GLU A 10 -17.48 -7.01 -8.86
CA GLU A 10 -16.23 -7.77 -8.90
C GLU A 10 -15.00 -6.84 -8.87
N ARG A 11 -15.03 -5.72 -9.60
CA ARG A 11 -13.95 -4.71 -9.57
C ARG A 11 -13.81 -4.08 -8.18
N LEU A 12 -14.92 -3.79 -7.52
CA LEU A 12 -14.90 -3.26 -6.15
C LEU A 12 -14.27 -4.29 -5.19
N GLN A 13 -14.64 -5.57 -5.30
CA GLN A 13 -14.05 -6.64 -4.49
C GLN A 13 -12.54 -6.77 -4.70
N ILE A 14 -12.06 -6.67 -5.95
CA ILE A 14 -10.61 -6.64 -6.25
C ILE A 14 -9.97 -5.41 -5.59
N GLY A 15 -10.61 -4.25 -5.67
CA GLY A 15 -10.18 -3.02 -5.00
C GLY A 15 -10.01 -3.20 -3.49
N THR A 16 -10.96 -3.87 -2.81
CA THR A 16 -10.86 -4.17 -1.38
C THR A 16 -9.57 -4.91 -1.05
N GLY A 17 -9.28 -5.97 -1.82
CA GLY A 17 -8.09 -6.79 -1.64
C GLY A 17 -6.82 -5.99 -1.90
N ALA A 18 -6.78 -5.20 -2.97
CA ALA A 18 -5.62 -4.39 -3.32
C ALA A 18 -5.28 -3.35 -2.24
N ILE A 19 -6.27 -2.64 -1.69
CA ILE A 19 -6.03 -1.65 -0.64
C ILE A 19 -5.53 -2.31 0.65
N ALA A 20 -6.12 -3.44 1.06
CA ALA A 20 -5.66 -4.17 2.23
C ALA A 20 -4.21 -4.69 2.05
N MET A 21 -3.88 -5.17 0.84
CA MET A 21 -2.53 -5.65 0.52
C MET A 21 -1.48 -4.55 0.59
N ILE A 22 -1.71 -3.38 -0.01
CA ILE A 22 -0.72 -2.28 0.03
C ILE A 22 -0.52 -1.76 1.45
N GLU A 23 -1.58 -1.64 2.25
CA GLU A 23 -1.48 -1.23 3.66
C GLU A 23 -0.65 -2.23 4.47
N ARG A 24 -0.89 -3.52 4.29
CA ARG A 24 -0.13 -4.59 4.95
C ARG A 24 1.32 -4.64 4.49
N ALA A 25 1.57 -4.55 3.19
CA ALA A 25 2.92 -4.56 2.62
C ALA A 25 3.74 -3.37 3.15
N LEU A 26 3.13 -2.18 3.21
CA LEU A 26 3.79 -1.00 3.75
C LEU A 26 4.12 -1.17 5.23
N ALA A 27 3.18 -1.67 6.05
CA ALA A 27 3.43 -1.92 7.48
C ALA A 27 4.60 -2.89 7.70
N LEU A 28 4.57 -4.05 7.03
CA LEU A 28 5.64 -5.05 7.10
C LEU A 28 6.99 -4.48 6.64
N THR A 29 6.98 -3.67 5.59
CA THR A 29 8.20 -3.05 5.07
C THR A 29 8.76 -2.05 6.08
N ILE A 30 7.93 -1.22 6.70
CA ILE A 30 8.34 -0.26 7.73
C ILE A 30 8.96 -0.97 8.92
N ASP A 31 8.36 -2.06 9.39
CA ASP A 31 8.90 -2.85 10.49
C ASP A 31 10.28 -3.43 10.11
N TYR A 32 10.39 -4.02 8.92
CA TYR A 32 11.65 -4.59 8.44
C TYR A 32 12.77 -3.54 8.31
N VAL A 33 12.50 -2.37 7.73
CA VAL A 33 13.54 -1.35 7.50
C VAL A 33 13.98 -0.63 8.77
N LYS A 34 13.17 -0.66 9.84
CA LYS A 34 13.57 -0.21 11.18
C LYS A 34 14.61 -1.14 11.81
N GLU A 35 14.45 -2.45 11.63
CA GLU A 35 15.32 -3.46 12.24
C GLU A 35 16.56 -3.76 11.38
N ARG A 36 16.40 -3.75 10.05
CA ARG A 36 17.47 -4.08 9.11
C ARG A 36 18.54 -2.99 9.13
N LYS A 37 19.79 -3.40 9.38
CA LYS A 37 20.97 -2.54 9.25
C LYS A 37 21.72 -2.81 7.95
N ALA A 38 22.20 -1.76 7.31
CA ALA A 38 23.09 -1.81 6.15
C ALA A 38 23.98 -0.56 6.16
N PHE A 39 25.23 -0.69 5.70
CA PHE A 39 26.20 0.43 5.64
C PHE A 39 26.29 1.24 6.95
N GLY A 40 26.23 0.56 8.10
CA GLY A 40 26.44 1.17 9.42
C GLY A 40 25.22 1.81 10.11
N LYS A 41 24.02 1.83 9.48
CA LYS A 41 22.79 2.37 10.11
C LYS A 41 21.54 1.58 9.71
N ALA A 42 20.39 1.89 10.30
CA ALA A 42 19.14 1.22 9.91
C ALA A 42 18.75 1.64 8.48
N VAL A 43 18.09 0.74 7.75
CA VAL A 43 17.67 1.02 6.37
C VAL A 43 16.67 2.18 6.30
N ILE A 44 15.89 2.39 7.37
CA ILE A 44 14.98 3.53 7.52
C ILE A 44 15.71 4.88 7.66
N ASP A 45 16.99 4.90 8.02
CA ASP A 45 17.77 6.13 8.21
C ASP A 45 18.36 6.66 6.90
N PHE A 46 18.14 5.98 5.78
CA PHE A 46 18.54 6.46 4.45
C PHE A 46 17.43 7.31 3.85
N GLN A 47 17.79 8.52 3.40
CA GLN A 47 16.86 9.47 2.80
C GLN A 47 16.07 8.88 1.63
N ASN A 48 16.71 8.10 0.76
CA ASN A 48 16.03 7.41 -0.35
C ASN A 48 14.91 6.48 0.14
N THR A 49 15.19 5.67 1.17
CA THR A 49 14.17 4.81 1.78
C THR A 49 13.02 5.62 2.35
N GLN A 50 13.31 6.72 3.05
CA GLN A 50 12.29 7.59 3.63
C GLN A 50 11.37 8.19 2.56
N PHE A 51 11.94 8.72 1.47
CA PHE A 51 11.16 9.25 0.36
C PHE A 51 10.31 8.17 -0.31
N LYS A 52 10.86 6.97 -0.51
CA LYS A 52 10.11 5.89 -1.14
C LYS A 52 8.95 5.41 -0.26
N LEU A 53 9.14 5.32 1.05
CA LEU A 53 8.06 4.98 1.99
C LEU A 53 6.99 6.08 2.03
N ALA A 54 7.37 7.35 1.96
CA ALA A 54 6.44 8.47 1.93
C ALA A 54 5.57 8.46 0.65
N GLU A 55 6.19 8.20 -0.50
CA GLU A 55 5.50 8.02 -1.78
C GLU A 55 4.47 6.88 -1.71
N LEU A 56 4.90 5.69 -1.26
CA LEU A 56 4.02 4.53 -1.12
C LEU A 56 2.88 4.76 -0.12
N LYS A 57 3.15 5.46 0.99
CA LYS A 57 2.11 5.84 1.95
C LYS A 57 1.09 6.79 1.32
N THR A 58 1.54 7.70 0.46
CA THR A 58 0.68 8.63 -0.26
C THR A 58 -0.23 7.86 -1.21
N GLU A 59 0.31 6.97 -2.04
CA GLU A 59 -0.47 6.12 -2.95
C GLU A 59 -1.50 5.25 -2.21
N ALA A 60 -1.10 4.60 -1.10
CA ALA A 60 -2.01 3.79 -0.29
C ALA A 60 -3.16 4.62 0.30
N THR A 61 -2.86 5.85 0.74
CA THR A 61 -3.86 6.76 1.32
C THR A 61 -4.83 7.25 0.25
N ILE A 62 -4.32 7.65 -0.92
CA ILE A 62 -5.13 8.00 -2.09
C ILE A 62 -6.06 6.85 -2.44
N GLY A 63 -5.51 5.64 -2.61
CA GLY A 63 -6.29 4.46 -2.95
C GLY A 63 -7.39 4.16 -1.94
N ARG A 64 -7.09 4.24 -0.64
CA ARG A 64 -8.08 4.04 0.44
C ARG A 64 -9.21 5.06 0.38
N VAL A 65 -8.89 6.35 0.18
CA VAL A 65 -9.90 7.41 0.14
C VAL A 65 -10.82 7.22 -1.06
N PHE A 66 -10.27 7.09 -2.27
CA PHE A 66 -11.09 6.86 -3.46
C PHE A 66 -11.92 5.58 -3.37
N TYR A 67 -11.36 4.50 -2.82
CA TYR A 67 -12.08 3.25 -2.64
C TYR A 67 -13.28 3.37 -1.69
N ASN A 68 -13.16 4.17 -0.63
CA ASN A 68 -14.25 4.38 0.33
C ASN A 68 -15.40 5.21 -0.27
N ASP A 69 -15.11 6.04 -1.27
CA ASP A 69 -16.08 6.90 -1.95
C ASP A 69 -16.64 6.27 -3.26
N CYS A 70 -16.37 4.97 -3.50
CA CYS A 70 -16.84 4.22 -4.67
C CYS A 70 -18.25 3.63 -4.51
#